data_AF-A0A1B9GQ07-F1
#
_entry.id   AF-A0A1B9GQ07-F1
#
_cell.length_a   1.000
_cell.length_b   1.000
_cell.length_c   1.000
_cell.angle_alpha   90.00
_cell.angle_beta   90.00
_cell.angle_gamma   90.00
#
_symmetry.space_group_name_H-M   'P 1'
#
loop_
_entity.id
_entity.type
_entity.pdbx_description
1 polymer ?
#
loop_
_entity_poly.entity_id
_entity_poly.type
_entity_poly.pdbx_seq_one_letter_code
_entity_poly.pdbx_strand_id
1 'polypeptide(L)'
;MIGDVNLFLPNGVEEDGECEIMIASEHDRRKGYAVEALSLFLSYLTTSLPLPPTHLIARISSANIPSIKLFQRLGFGIVKHVKVFDEVEMRYASEIARDLDLADLALELDPGVVQSVDWRKTSLQGRLGSYDP
;
A
#
# COMPACT_ATOMS: atom_id res chain seq x y z
N MET A 1 20.54 -0.03 8.23
CA MET A 1 19.12 0.38 8.03
C MET A 1 18.94 0.61 6.53
N ILE A 2 18.00 -0.07 5.86
CA ILE A 2 17.83 -0.02 4.38
C ILE A 2 16.66 0.85 3.92
N GLY A 3 15.87 1.35 4.86
CA GLY A 3 14.59 2.02 4.63
C GLY A 3 13.72 2.00 5.89
N ASP A 4 12.49 2.45 5.74
CA ASP A 4 11.50 2.62 6.79
C ASP A 4 10.06 2.52 6.26
N VAL A 5 9.13 2.30 7.19
CA VAL A 5 7.68 2.29 6.99
C VAL A 5 7.06 3.14 8.09
N ASN A 6 6.08 3.97 7.75
CA ASN A 6 5.45 4.87 8.70
C ASN A 6 3.96 5.08 8.41
N LEU A 7 3.24 5.52 9.43
CA LEU A 7 1.86 5.97 9.35
C LEU A 7 1.82 7.42 9.83
N PHE A 8 1.49 8.35 8.93
CA PHE A 8 1.30 9.75 9.26
C PHE A 8 -0.18 10.03 9.56
N LEU A 9 -0.46 10.57 10.74
CA LEU A 9 -1.82 10.85 11.23
C LEU A 9 -1.97 12.36 11.45
N PRO A 10 -2.23 13.16 10.40
CA PRO A 10 -2.25 14.62 10.50
C PRO A 10 -3.31 15.12 11.50
N ASN A 11 -4.46 14.44 11.54
CA ASN A 11 -5.61 14.80 12.37
C ASN A 11 -5.96 13.69 13.38
N GLY A 12 -5.00 12.81 13.70
CA GLY A 12 -5.20 11.69 14.63
C GLY A 12 -5.95 10.50 14.02
N VAL A 13 -6.50 9.63 14.87
CA VAL A 13 -7.13 8.35 14.48
C VAL A 13 -8.57 8.48 13.98
N GLU A 14 -9.14 9.67 14.04
CA GLU A 14 -10.52 9.95 13.61
C GLU A 14 -10.61 10.18 12.09
N GLU A 15 -9.50 10.51 11.44
CA GLU A 15 -9.41 10.82 10.01
C GLU A 15 -8.47 9.84 9.29
N ASP A 16 -8.07 10.20 8.06
CA ASP A 16 -7.18 9.40 7.24
C ASP A 16 -5.75 9.33 7.82
N GLY A 17 -5.18 8.13 7.80
CA GLY A 17 -3.78 7.87 8.09
C GLY A 17 -3.02 7.50 6.82
N GLU A 18 -1.94 8.21 6.55
CA GLU A 18 -1.13 8.03 5.35
C GLU A 18 0.00 7.03 5.58
N CYS A 19 -0.08 5.90 4.87
CA CYS A 19 0.89 4.83 4.86
C CYS A 19 2.02 5.14 3.88
N GLU A 20 3.24 5.17 4.37
CA GLU A 20 4.44 5.42 3.56
C GLU A 20 5.43 4.28 3.71
N ILE A 21 6.21 4.04 2.65
CA ILE A 21 7.30 3.05 2.63
C ILE A 21 8.45 3.62 1.79
N MET A 22 9.67 3.44 2.26
CA MET A 22 10.87 3.74 1.50
C MET A 22 11.87 2.59 1.61
N ILE A 23 12.44 2.19 0.47
CA ILE A 23 13.66 1.38 0.42
C ILE A 23 14.73 2.26 -0.22
N ALA A 24 15.60 2.82 0.62
CA ALA A 24 16.56 3.85 0.23
C ALA A 24 17.60 3.29 -0.75
N SER A 25 18.21 2.15 -0.39
CA SER A 25 19.25 1.49 -1.19
C SER A 25 18.68 0.81 -2.43
N GLU A 26 19.18 1.17 -3.61
CA GLU A 26 18.75 0.55 -4.87
C GLU A 26 19.08 -0.94 -4.91
N HIS A 27 20.21 -1.33 -4.32
CA HIS A 27 20.66 -2.72 -4.22
C HIS A 27 19.72 -3.59 -3.40
N ASP A 28 18.87 -3.01 -2.56
CA ASP A 28 17.94 -3.72 -1.69
C ASP A 28 16.49 -3.67 -2.17
N ARG A 29 16.22 -2.93 -3.24
CA ARG A 29 14.91 -2.92 -3.90
C ARG A 29 14.67 -4.27 -4.59
N ARG A 30 13.40 -4.56 -4.87
CA ARG A 30 12.95 -5.75 -5.61
C ARG A 30 13.28 -7.11 -4.99
N LYS A 31 13.75 -7.14 -3.75
CA LYS A 31 13.97 -8.37 -2.94
C LYS A 31 12.77 -8.79 -2.09
N GLY A 32 11.65 -8.06 -2.18
CA GLY A 32 10.43 -8.35 -1.41
C GLY A 32 10.31 -7.63 -0.07
N TYR A 33 11.34 -6.89 0.38
CA TYR A 33 11.33 -6.22 1.68
C TYR A 33 10.16 -5.27 1.90
N ALA A 34 9.80 -4.45 0.92
CA ALA A 34 8.66 -3.54 1.03
C ALA A 34 7.33 -4.27 1.17
N VAL A 35 7.16 -5.43 0.50
CA VAL A 35 5.95 -6.25 0.60
C VAL A 35 5.83 -6.80 2.02
N GLU A 36 6.92 -7.36 2.56
CA GLU A 36 6.92 -7.95 3.91
C GLU A 36 6.71 -6.90 4.99
N ALA A 37 7.45 -5.79 4.92
CA ALA A 37 7.34 -4.69 5.88
C ALA A 37 5.92 -4.10 5.90
N LEU A 38 5.34 -3.79 4.73
CA LEU A 38 3.96 -3.29 4.66
C LEU A 38 2.94 -4.33 5.08
N SER A 39 3.13 -5.62 4.77
CA SER A 39 2.17 -6.67 5.19
C SER A 39 2.09 -6.78 6.71
N LEU A 40 3.25 -6.78 7.39
CA LEU A 40 3.32 -6.77 8.85
C LEU A 40 2.73 -5.48 9.42
N PHE A 41 3.07 -4.34 8.82
CA PHE A 41 2.59 -3.05 9.26
C PHE A 41 1.05 -2.96 9.15
N LEU A 42 0.47 -3.27 7.99
CA LEU A 42 -0.97 -3.27 7.77
C LEU A 42 -1.71 -4.26 8.67
N SER A 43 -1.13 -5.44 8.92
CA SER A 43 -1.69 -6.41 9.89
C SER A 43 -1.78 -5.80 11.29
N TYR A 44 -0.73 -5.11 11.74
CA TYR A 44 -0.75 -4.40 13.02
C TYR A 44 -1.77 -3.24 13.02
N LEU A 45 -1.74 -2.37 12.00
CA LEU A 45 -2.64 -1.22 11.90
C LEU A 45 -4.12 -1.63 11.95
N THR A 46 -4.47 -2.70 11.24
CA THR A 46 -5.88 -3.14 11.11
C THR A 46 -6.38 -4.02 12.26
N THR A 47 -5.50 -4.42 13.18
CA THR A 47 -5.85 -5.22 14.37
C THR A 47 -5.75 -4.46 15.66
N SER A 48 -4.82 -3.50 15.73
CA SER A 48 -4.36 -2.92 17.00
C SER A 48 -4.61 -1.43 17.12
N LEU A 49 -4.75 -0.70 16.00
CA LEU A 49 -5.08 0.72 16.05
C LEU A 49 -6.61 0.92 15.98
N PRO A 50 -7.15 1.90 16.70
CA PRO A 50 -8.56 2.31 16.61
C PRO A 50 -8.81 3.14 15.34
N LEU A 51 -8.22 2.73 14.20
CA LEU A 51 -8.34 3.40 12.91
C LEU A 51 -9.08 2.43 11.97
N PRO A 52 -10.22 2.83 11.38
CA PRO A 52 -10.90 2.00 10.40
C PRO A 52 -9.96 1.63 9.26
N PRO A 53 -9.93 0.36 8.78
CA PRO A 53 -9.06 -0.03 7.68
C PRO A 53 -9.24 0.84 6.43
N THR A 54 -10.46 1.31 6.17
CA THR A 54 -10.75 2.21 5.06
C THR A 54 -10.12 3.59 5.22
N HIS A 55 -9.65 4.01 6.39
CA HIS A 55 -8.96 5.30 6.58
C HIS A 55 -7.46 5.21 6.26
N LEU A 56 -6.93 4.02 5.98
CA LEU A 56 -5.56 3.86 5.52
C LEU A 56 -5.46 4.27 4.06
N ILE A 57 -4.69 5.32 3.80
CA ILE A 57 -4.44 5.84 2.46
C ILE A 57 -2.96 5.77 2.11
N ALA A 58 -2.65 5.86 0.82
CA ALA A 58 -1.31 6.13 0.32
C ALA A 58 -1.40 7.13 -0.82
N ARG A 59 -0.58 8.19 -0.81
CA ARG A 59 -0.43 9.10 -1.93
C ARG A 59 0.87 8.80 -2.63
N ILE A 60 0.77 8.58 -3.94
CA ILE A 60 1.89 8.10 -4.74
C ILE A 60 1.91 8.89 -6.03
N SER A 61 3.06 9.46 -6.40
CA SER A 61 3.23 10.07 -7.72
C SER A 61 2.77 9.11 -8.82
N SER A 62 2.00 9.63 -9.78
CA SER A 62 1.48 8.86 -10.92
C SER A 62 2.58 8.15 -11.71
N ALA A 63 3.79 8.71 -11.75
CA ALA A 63 4.96 8.13 -12.42
C ALA A 63 5.58 6.95 -11.63
N ASN A 64 5.27 6.78 -10.35
CA ASN A 64 5.81 5.70 -9.52
C ASN A 64 4.97 4.41 -9.62
N ILE A 65 4.91 3.89 -10.85
CA ILE A 65 4.20 2.66 -11.20
C ILE A 65 4.59 1.46 -10.30
N PRO A 66 5.87 1.25 -9.92
CA PRO A 66 6.22 0.15 -9.02
C PRO A 66 5.53 0.23 -7.66
N SER A 67 5.45 1.41 -7.04
CA SER A 67 4.77 1.60 -5.76
C SER A 67 3.25 1.45 -5.91
N ILE A 68 2.65 2.02 -6.97
CA ILE A 68 1.21 1.85 -7.23
C ILE A 68 0.84 0.36 -7.31
N LYS A 69 1.59 -0.43 -8.11
CA LYS A 69 1.38 -1.88 -8.21
C LYS A 69 1.61 -2.62 -6.89
N LEU A 70 2.57 -2.18 -6.08
CA LEU A 70 2.80 -2.73 -4.74
C LEU A 70 1.58 -2.54 -3.84
N PHE A 71 1.06 -1.32 -3.74
CA PHE A 71 -0.11 -1.02 -2.90
C PHE A 71 -1.38 -1.69 -3.42
N GLN A 72 -1.57 -1.80 -4.74
CA GLN A 72 -2.68 -2.58 -5.33
C GLN A 72 -2.65 -4.04 -4.87
N ARG A 73 -1.48 -4.70 -4.94
CA ARG A 73 -1.31 -6.09 -4.49
C ARG A 73 -1.58 -6.27 -2.99
N LEU A 74 -1.40 -5.22 -2.21
CA LEU A 74 -1.67 -5.19 -0.77
C LEU A 74 -3.12 -4.82 -0.46
N GLY A 75 -4.00 -4.69 -1.46
CA GLY A 75 -5.44 -4.46 -1.26
C GLY A 75 -5.85 -2.98 -1.27
N PHE A 76 -5.04 -2.09 -1.83
CA PHE A 76 -5.41 -0.70 -2.04
C PHE A 76 -6.02 -0.47 -3.42
N GLY A 77 -7.17 0.20 -3.47
CA GLY A 77 -7.78 0.69 -4.71
C GLY A 77 -7.39 2.14 -4.97
N ILE A 78 -7.22 2.52 -6.23
CA ILE A 78 -7.05 3.93 -6.61
C ILE A 78 -8.42 4.61 -6.50
N VAL A 79 -8.53 5.65 -5.67
CA VAL A 79 -9.79 6.35 -5.41
C VAL A 79 -9.82 7.77 -5.99
N LYS A 80 -8.64 8.35 -6.27
CA LYS A 80 -8.53 9.72 -6.80
C LYS A 80 -7.23 9.91 -7.57
N HIS A 81 -7.26 10.73 -8.62
CA HIS A 81 -6.07 11.33 -9.23
C HIS A 81 -6.04 12.84 -8.94
N VAL A 82 -5.00 13.30 -8.28
CA VAL A 82 -4.80 14.69 -7.87
C VAL A 82 -3.92 15.38 -8.90
N LYS A 83 -4.53 15.87 -9.98
CA LYS A 83 -3.83 16.43 -11.16
C LYS A 83 -2.84 17.55 -10.85
N VAL A 84 -3.09 18.37 -9.82
CA VAL A 84 -2.21 19.50 -9.46
C VAL A 84 -0.85 19.04 -8.92
N PHE A 85 -0.79 17.86 -8.30
CA PHE A 85 0.45 17.25 -7.78
C PHE A 85 0.92 16.07 -8.64
N ASP A 86 0.11 15.66 -9.60
CA ASP A 86 0.28 14.42 -10.37
C ASP A 86 0.52 13.20 -9.49
N GLU A 87 -0.42 13.00 -8.56
CA GLU A 87 -0.42 11.89 -7.61
C GLU A 87 -1.74 11.12 -7.65
N VAL A 88 -1.66 9.82 -7.39
CA VAL A 88 -2.83 9.00 -7.11
C VAL A 88 -3.00 8.86 -5.61
N GLU A 89 -4.24 9.01 -5.13
CA GLU A 89 -4.64 8.60 -3.79
C GLU A 89 -5.21 7.19 -3.87
N MET A 90 -4.66 6.32 -3.04
CA MET A 90 -5.07 4.92 -2.93
C MET A 90 -5.59 4.65 -1.53
N ARG A 91 -6.62 3.81 -1.40
CA ARG A 91 -7.26 3.50 -0.11
C ARG A 91 -7.35 2.01 0.11
N TYR A 92 -7.01 1.56 1.32
CA TYR A 92 -7.06 0.15 1.69
C TYR A 92 -8.51 -0.36 1.71
N ALA A 93 -8.69 -1.63 1.36
CA ALA A 93 -10.00 -2.29 1.29
C ALA A 93 -11.03 -1.53 0.43
N SER A 94 -10.54 -0.82 -0.60
CA SER A 94 -11.36 -0.08 -1.56
C SER A 94 -11.13 -0.62 -2.96
N GLU A 95 -12.18 -0.61 -3.77
CA GLU A 95 -12.10 -0.89 -5.21
C GLU A 95 -11.51 0.29 -5.96
N ILE A 96 -11.05 0.07 -7.20
CA ILE A 96 -10.68 1.15 -8.10
C ILE A 96 -11.96 1.94 -8.44
N ALA A 97 -11.93 3.27 -8.26
CA ALA A 97 -13.08 4.10 -8.58
C ALA A 97 -13.40 4.06 -10.09
N ARG A 98 -14.67 3.81 -10.42
CA ARG A 98 -15.13 3.48 -11.78
C ARG A 98 -15.10 4.65 -12.76
N ASP A 99 -15.08 5.86 -12.24
CA ASP A 99 -15.10 7.14 -12.94
C ASP A 99 -13.71 7.77 -13.07
N LEU A 100 -12.66 7.06 -12.63
CA LEU A 100 -11.29 7.52 -12.84
C LEU A 100 -10.86 7.31 -14.29
N ASP A 101 -10.37 8.38 -14.90
CA ASP A 101 -9.67 8.32 -16.17
C ASP A 101 -8.24 7.80 -15.94
N LEU A 102 -8.11 6.47 -15.83
CA LEU A 102 -6.84 5.79 -15.58
C LEU A 102 -5.99 5.68 -16.86
N ALA A 103 -6.53 6.08 -18.02
CA ALA A 103 -5.81 6.02 -19.29
C ALA A 103 -4.54 6.90 -19.28
N ASP A 104 -4.56 7.98 -18.50
CA ASP A 104 -3.42 8.88 -18.32
C ASP A 104 -2.29 8.27 -17.47
N LEU A 105 -2.56 7.23 -16.67
CA LEU A 105 -1.59 6.66 -15.73
C LEU A 105 -0.64 5.64 -16.36
N ALA A 106 -0.79 5.33 -17.66
CA ALA A 106 -0.03 4.27 -18.36
C ALA A 106 0.01 2.92 -17.61
N LEU A 107 -0.94 2.71 -16.68
CA LEU A 107 -1.12 1.46 -15.98
C LEU A 107 -1.82 0.53 -16.98
N GLU A 108 -1.07 -0.42 -17.55
CA GLU A 108 -1.68 -1.66 -18.03
C GLU A 108 -2.31 -2.34 -16.82
N LEU A 109 -3.54 -1.93 -16.51
CA LEU A 109 -4.37 -2.53 -15.49
C LEU A 109 -4.75 -3.89 -16.05
N ASP A 110 -4.15 -4.95 -15.50
CA ASP A 110 -4.74 -6.27 -15.63
C ASP A 110 -6.09 -6.21 -14.90
N PRO A 111 -7.24 -6.26 -15.59
CA PRO A 111 -8.55 -6.10 -14.98
C PRO A 111 -8.88 -7.21 -13.97
N GLY A 112 -8.00 -8.21 -13.83
CA GLY A 112 -8.28 -9.46 -13.12
C GLY A 112 -7.74 -9.63 -11.70
N VAL A 113 -6.98 -8.70 -11.10
CA VAL A 113 -6.33 -9.00 -9.80
C VAL A 113 -6.28 -7.82 -8.82
N VAL A 114 -7.44 -7.32 -8.40
CA VAL A 114 -7.58 -6.92 -6.99
C VAL A 114 -8.11 -8.16 -6.28
N GLN A 115 -7.20 -9.08 -5.92
CA GLN A 115 -7.60 -10.17 -5.03
C GLN A 115 -7.87 -9.56 -3.66
N SER A 116 -9.08 -9.76 -3.13
CA SER A 116 -9.34 -9.52 -1.72
C SER A 116 -8.41 -10.43 -0.91
N VAL A 117 -7.32 -9.88 -0.39
CA VAL A 117 -6.41 -10.65 0.47
C VAL A 117 -7.06 -10.75 1.84
N ASP A 118 -7.61 -11.93 2.16
CA ASP A 118 -8.02 -12.27 3.54
C ASP A 118 -6.76 -12.51 4.38
N TRP A 119 -6.15 -11.42 4.82
CA TRP A 119 -4.90 -11.43 5.60
C TRP A 119 -5.07 -12.15 6.95
N ARG A 120 -6.29 -12.21 7.50
CA ARG A 120 -6.59 -12.95 8.75
C ARG A 120 -6.44 -14.46 8.59
N LYS A 121 -6.58 -14.96 7.35
CA LYS A 121 -6.37 -16.38 7.00
C LYS A 121 -5.06 -16.64 6.26
N THR A 122 -4.36 -15.59 5.85
CA THR A 122 -3.07 -15.71 5.18
C THR A 122 -1.99 -15.97 6.22
N SER A 123 -1.70 -17.25 6.46
CA SER A 123 -0.59 -17.66 7.32
C SER A 123 0.73 -17.05 6.80
N LEU A 124 1.47 -16.41 7.71
CA LEU A 124 2.82 -15.91 7.48
C LEU A 124 3.90 -16.99 7.79
N GLN A 125 3.49 -18.19 8.22
CA GLN A 125 4.44 -19.29 8.48
C GLN A 125 5.18 -19.67 7.19
N GLY A 126 6.51 -19.69 7.23
CA GLY A 126 7.38 -20.00 6.09
C GLY A 126 7.51 -18.89 5.06
N ARG A 127 6.85 -17.74 5.27
CA ARG A 127 7.00 -16.50 4.47
C ARG A 127 7.80 -15.43 5.23
N LEU A 128 7.78 -15.50 6.55
CA LEU A 128 8.75 -14.83 7.40
C LEU A 128 10.11 -15.50 7.19
N GLY A 129 11.10 -14.73 6.75
CA GLY A 129 12.48 -15.21 6.59
C GLY A 129 12.93 -15.94 7.86
N SER A 130 13.52 -17.12 7.70
CA SER A 130 14.17 -17.84 8.80
C SER A 130 15.29 -16.96 9.35
N TYR A 131 15.10 -16.43 10.55
CA TYR A 131 16.18 -15.81 11.30
C TYR A 131 16.98 -16.95 11.94
N ASP A 132 18.21 -17.14 11.49
CA ASP A 132 19.21 -17.90 12.26
C ASP A 132 19.55 -17.06 13.51
N PRO A 133 19.62 -17.66 14.71
CA PRO A 133 19.89 -16.94 15.95
C PRO A 133 21.30 -16.32 16.02
#